data_AF-A0A7V0JSC5-F1
#
_entry.id   AF-A0A7V0JSC5-F1
#
_cell.length_a   1.000
_cell.length_b   1.000
_cell.length_c   1.000
_cell.angle_alpha   90.00
_cell.angle_beta   90.00
_cell.angle_gamma   90.00
#
_symmetry.space_group_name_H-M   'P 1'
#
loop_
_entity.id
_entity.type
_entity.pdbx_description
1 polymer ?
#
loop_
_entity_poly.entity_id
_entity_poly.type
_entity_poly.pdbx_seq_one_letter_code
_entity_poly.pdbx_strand_id
1 'polypeptide(L)'
;MNENLRARGAYLADQGFLWEELSRKASRMKTYSPTGAMADIYEGKRGMLSEYIEKFSAVSDQVGAIFMVNGKVAGMDAFGKAGAFEKVFGKLVGGYALDALTHCDDHARDNALKSQVTRFISSAKSASSKEHPSVGLGVDCRLESRSIIGFALVLDDKVIHISIFKKTGNGGTMGRNRTSYA
;
A
#
# COMPACT_ATOMS: atom_id res chain seq x y z
N MET A 1 -37.02 -4.83 -14.18
CA MET A 1 -36.29 -5.49 -13.08
C MET A 1 -35.23 -6.40 -13.69
N ASN A 2 -34.07 -5.86 -14.09
CA ASN A 2 -32.90 -6.64 -14.55
C ASN A 2 -31.66 -5.72 -14.73
N GLU A 3 -31.34 -4.88 -13.75
CA GLU A 3 -30.11 -4.07 -13.75
C GLU A 3 -29.00 -4.60 -12.82
N ASN A 4 -29.32 -5.51 -11.90
CA ASN A 4 -28.37 -5.98 -10.88
C ASN A 4 -27.35 -7.04 -11.34
N LEU A 5 -27.55 -7.67 -12.50
CA LEU A 5 -26.66 -8.75 -12.97
C LEU A 5 -25.45 -8.22 -13.75
N ARG A 6 -25.58 -7.11 -14.48
CA ARG A 6 -24.46 -6.49 -15.23
C ARG A 6 -23.44 -5.81 -14.31
N ALA A 7 -23.90 -5.17 -13.23
CA ALA A 7 -23.02 -4.53 -12.25
C ALA A 7 -22.17 -5.55 -11.45
N ARG A 8 -22.75 -6.70 -11.08
CA ARG A 8 -22.03 -7.76 -10.37
C ARG A 8 -20.98 -8.48 -11.23
N GLY A 9 -21.24 -8.64 -12.53
CA GLY A 9 -20.29 -9.25 -13.47
C GLY A 9 -19.09 -8.36 -13.77
N ALA A 10 -19.28 -7.04 -13.85
CA ALA A 10 -18.19 -6.07 -14.04
C ALA A 10 -17.29 -5.97 -12.79
N TYR A 11 -17.88 -5.98 -11.59
CA TYR A 11 -17.15 -5.93 -10.32
C TYR A 11 -16.25 -7.16 -10.09
N LEU A 12 -16.68 -8.35 -10.51
CA LEU A 12 -15.89 -9.59 -10.39
C LEU A 12 -14.73 -9.67 -11.40
N ALA A 13 -14.88 -9.05 -12.58
CA ALA A 13 -13.83 -9.02 -13.60
C ALA A 13 -12.72 -8.00 -13.29
N ASP A 14 -13.07 -6.84 -12.71
CA ASP A 14 -12.10 -5.82 -12.29
C ASP A 14 -11.22 -6.29 -11.11
N GLN A 15 -11.75 -7.22 -10.31
CA GLN A 15 -11.04 -7.82 -9.18
C GLN A 15 -9.83 -8.65 -9.63
N GLY A 16 -9.92 -9.46 -10.69
CA GLY A 16 -8.78 -10.21 -11.25
C GLY A 16 -7.56 -9.33 -11.55
N PHE A 17 -7.80 -8.17 -12.16
CA PHE A 17 -6.77 -7.19 -12.50
C PHE A 17 -6.24 -6.41 -11.27
N LEU A 18 -7.07 -6.26 -10.25
CA LEU A 18 -6.70 -5.78 -8.92
C LEU A 18 -5.65 -6.70 -8.27
N TRP A 19 -5.80 -8.02 -8.44
CA TRP A 19 -4.99 -9.08 -7.82
C TRP A 19 -3.59 -9.25 -8.43
N GLU A 20 -3.46 -9.17 -9.76
CA GLU A 20 -2.15 -9.15 -10.44
C GLU A 20 -1.34 -7.88 -10.08
N GLU A 21 -2.02 -6.74 -9.92
CA GLU A 21 -1.38 -5.45 -9.71
C GLU A 21 -0.86 -5.28 -8.27
N LEU A 22 -1.60 -5.80 -7.28
CA LEU A 22 -1.14 -5.88 -5.89
C LEU A 22 0.10 -6.79 -5.78
N SER A 23 0.11 -7.91 -6.51
CA SER A 23 1.28 -8.79 -6.64
C SER A 23 2.47 -8.06 -7.29
N ARG A 24 2.21 -7.17 -8.26
CA ARG A 24 3.24 -6.32 -8.88
C ARG A 24 3.76 -5.22 -7.95
N LYS A 25 2.91 -4.67 -7.07
CA LYS A 25 3.32 -3.71 -6.01
C LYS A 25 4.23 -4.41 -5.00
N ALA A 26 3.90 -5.64 -4.61
CA ALA A 26 4.71 -6.47 -3.73
C ALA A 26 6.03 -6.93 -4.36
N SER A 27 6.10 -7.16 -5.68
CA SER A 27 7.36 -7.53 -6.35
C SER A 27 8.28 -6.33 -6.62
N ARG A 28 7.72 -5.13 -6.84
CA ARG A 28 8.49 -3.87 -7.02
C ARG A 28 9.08 -3.34 -5.71
N MET A 29 8.47 -3.68 -4.59
CA MET A 29 9.02 -3.45 -3.25
C MET A 29 9.82 -4.70 -2.89
N LYS A 30 11.15 -4.65 -2.81
CA LYS A 30 12.00 -5.79 -2.43
C LYS A 30 11.83 -6.20 -0.94
N THR A 31 10.61 -6.29 -0.45
CA THR A 31 10.24 -6.63 0.92
C THR A 31 9.26 -7.80 0.88
N TYR A 32 9.86 -8.99 0.99
CA TYR A 32 9.31 -10.22 1.55
C TYR A 32 7.88 -10.63 1.18
N SER A 33 7.70 -11.28 0.02
CA SER A 33 6.92 -12.53 -0.06
C SER A 33 7.04 -13.17 -1.46
N PRO A 34 7.20 -14.52 -1.56
CA PRO A 34 7.00 -15.25 -2.81
C PRO A 34 5.56 -15.08 -3.29
N THR A 35 5.38 -14.79 -4.58
CA THR A 35 4.10 -14.46 -5.22
C THR A 35 2.98 -15.50 -5.02
N GLY A 36 3.31 -16.76 -4.72
CA GLY A 36 2.32 -17.79 -4.37
C GLY A 36 1.70 -17.63 -2.98
N ALA A 37 2.49 -17.28 -1.96
CA ALA A 37 1.99 -17.20 -0.58
C ALA A 37 1.03 -16.02 -0.36
N MET A 38 1.23 -14.92 -1.10
CA MET A 38 0.31 -13.77 -1.04
C MET A 38 -1.05 -14.10 -1.66
N ALA A 39 -1.08 -14.73 -2.84
CA ALA A 39 -2.33 -15.09 -3.51
C ALA A 39 -3.22 -15.97 -2.63
N ASP A 40 -2.63 -16.96 -1.95
CA ASP A 40 -3.35 -17.87 -1.04
C ASP A 40 -3.91 -17.14 0.20
N ILE A 41 -3.12 -16.25 0.81
CA ILE A 41 -3.56 -15.43 1.95
C ILE A 41 -4.69 -14.47 1.52
N TYR A 42 -4.60 -13.91 0.32
CA TYR A 42 -5.62 -13.03 -0.25
C TYR A 42 -6.93 -13.77 -0.52
N GLU A 43 -6.90 -14.95 -1.13
CA GLU A 43 -8.11 -15.74 -1.39
C GLU A 43 -8.79 -16.18 -0.08
N GLY A 44 -8.01 -16.59 0.93
CA GLY A 44 -8.54 -16.90 2.25
C GLY A 44 -9.21 -15.72 2.97
N LYS A 45 -8.91 -14.47 2.57
CA LYS A 45 -9.40 -13.23 3.21
C LYS A 45 -10.33 -12.39 2.32
N ARG A 46 -10.73 -12.90 1.15
CA ARG A 46 -11.45 -12.15 0.11
C ARG A 46 -12.76 -11.50 0.61
N GLY A 47 -13.52 -12.23 1.41
CA GLY A 47 -14.78 -11.73 2.00
C GLY A 47 -14.54 -10.51 2.91
N MET A 48 -13.60 -10.63 3.84
CA MET A 48 -13.25 -9.53 4.75
C MET A 48 -12.69 -8.32 4.01
N LEU A 49 -11.81 -8.53 3.02
CA LEU A 49 -11.24 -7.45 2.21
C LEU A 49 -12.32 -6.67 1.44
N SER A 50 -13.33 -7.37 0.92
CA SER A 50 -14.46 -6.74 0.23
C SER A 50 -15.23 -5.80 1.16
N GLU A 51 -15.48 -6.22 2.40
CA GLU A 51 -16.12 -5.37 3.42
C GLU A 51 -15.30 -4.13 3.78
N TYR A 52 -13.97 -4.22 3.80
CA TYR A 52 -13.12 -3.05 3.98
C TYR A 52 -13.27 -2.11 2.79
N ILE A 53 -13.08 -2.60 1.56
CA ILE A 53 -13.13 -1.79 0.34
C ILE A 53 -14.47 -1.03 0.23
N GLU A 54 -15.59 -1.68 0.50
CA GLU A 54 -16.93 -1.07 0.41
C GLU A 54 -17.16 0.05 1.44
N LYS A 55 -16.43 0.06 2.56
CA LYS A 55 -16.54 1.10 3.59
C LYS A 55 -15.74 2.36 3.29
N PHE A 56 -14.85 2.34 2.30
CA PHE A 56 -14.06 3.50 1.91
C PHE A 56 -14.54 4.05 0.57
N SER A 57 -14.78 5.36 0.54
CA SER A 57 -15.01 6.12 -0.69
C SER A 57 -13.96 7.21 -0.82
N ALA A 58 -13.48 7.43 -2.05
CA ALA A 58 -12.62 8.57 -2.33
C ALA A 58 -13.46 9.85 -2.24
N VAL A 59 -12.86 10.90 -1.70
CA VAL A 59 -13.50 12.23 -1.67
C VAL A 59 -13.27 12.91 -3.03
N SER A 60 -14.21 13.77 -3.44
CA SER A 60 -14.05 14.58 -4.66
C SER A 60 -12.71 15.32 -4.68
N ASP A 61 -12.06 15.34 -5.85
CA ASP A 61 -10.75 15.95 -6.10
C ASP A 61 -9.59 15.41 -5.24
N GLN A 62 -9.78 14.26 -4.58
CA GLN A 62 -8.72 13.60 -3.83
C GLN A 62 -7.63 13.07 -4.77
N VAL A 63 -6.40 13.50 -4.51
CA VAL A 63 -5.21 13.06 -5.25
C VAL A 63 -4.38 12.02 -4.51
N GLY A 64 -4.67 11.78 -3.23
CA GLY A 64 -3.87 10.89 -2.40
C GLY A 64 -4.48 10.61 -1.04
N ALA A 65 -3.90 9.65 -0.33
CA ALA A 65 -4.28 9.30 1.03
C ALA A 65 -3.08 8.84 1.85
N ILE A 66 -3.18 9.05 3.16
CA ILE A 66 -2.30 8.44 4.16
C ILE A 66 -3.13 7.38 4.88
N PHE A 67 -2.60 6.18 4.96
CA PHE A 67 -3.28 5.02 5.51
C PHE A 67 -2.71 4.71 6.90
N MET A 68 -3.61 4.49 7.85
CA MET A 68 -3.27 4.10 9.21
C MET A 68 -3.91 2.77 9.55
N VAL A 69 -3.15 1.93 10.24
CA VAL A 69 -3.57 0.62 10.75
C VAL A 69 -3.30 0.63 12.25
N ASN A 70 -4.32 0.34 13.06
CA ASN A 70 -4.23 0.35 14.53
C ASN A 70 -3.58 1.62 15.11
N GLY A 71 -3.99 2.79 14.61
CA GLY A 71 -3.47 4.08 15.05
C GLY A 71 -2.04 4.39 14.61
N LYS A 72 -1.40 3.52 13.82
CA LYS A 72 -0.05 3.69 13.29
C LYS A 72 -0.09 3.96 11.78
N VAL A 73 0.70 4.92 11.32
CA VAL A 73 0.86 5.19 9.88
C VAL A 73 1.53 3.99 9.20
N ALA A 74 0.83 3.39 8.23
CA ALA A 74 1.36 2.31 7.38
C ALA A 74 2.08 2.90 6.15
N GLY A 75 1.46 3.88 5.49
CA GLY A 75 2.03 4.52 4.32
C GLY A 75 1.13 5.58 3.71
N MET A 76 1.52 6.07 2.54
CA MET A 76 0.76 6.99 1.72
C MET A 76 0.95 6.70 0.23
N ASP A 77 -0.07 7.05 -0.55
CA ASP A 77 -0.03 7.04 -2.00
C ASP A 77 -0.69 8.31 -2.52
N ALA A 78 -0.08 8.99 -3.49
CA ALA A 78 -0.66 10.16 -4.17
C ALA A 78 -0.31 10.19 -5.66
N PHE A 79 -1.20 10.73 -6.48
CA PHE A 79 -1.13 10.75 -7.93
C PHE A 79 -1.33 12.17 -8.46
N GLY A 80 -0.72 12.49 -9.60
CA GLY A 80 -0.81 13.83 -10.19
C GLY A 80 -2.21 14.26 -10.65
N LYS A 81 -3.19 13.34 -10.67
CA LYS A 81 -4.58 13.62 -11.07
C LYS A 81 -5.57 12.87 -10.18
N ALA A 82 -6.65 13.55 -9.78
CA ALA A 82 -7.70 12.95 -8.95
C ALA A 82 -8.34 11.72 -9.62
N GLY A 83 -8.66 11.80 -10.91
CA GLY A 83 -9.21 10.66 -11.64
C GLY A 83 -8.25 9.46 -11.79
N ALA A 84 -6.93 9.65 -11.61
CA ALA A 84 -6.00 8.53 -11.53
C ALA A 84 -6.04 7.88 -10.15
N PHE A 85 -6.10 8.68 -9.08
CA PHE A 85 -6.24 8.20 -7.71
C PHE A 85 -7.56 7.44 -7.51
N GLU A 86 -8.68 7.98 -7.98
CA GLU A 86 -10.00 7.36 -7.87
C GLU A 86 -10.04 5.93 -8.45
N LYS A 87 -9.49 5.76 -9.66
CA LYS A 87 -9.40 4.45 -10.34
C LYS A 87 -8.58 3.41 -9.56
N VAL A 88 -7.64 3.84 -8.74
CA VAL A 88 -6.77 2.94 -7.97
C VAL A 88 -7.11 2.89 -6.48
N PHE A 89 -8.03 3.73 -6.01
CA PHE A 89 -8.28 3.89 -4.58
C PHE A 89 -8.73 2.60 -3.90
N GLY A 90 -9.70 1.88 -4.50
CA GLY A 90 -10.11 0.56 -4.00
C GLY A 90 -8.95 -0.43 -3.92
N LYS A 91 -7.99 -0.35 -4.86
CA LYS A 91 -6.77 -1.16 -4.85
C LYS A 91 -5.84 -0.82 -3.70
N LEU A 92 -5.68 0.47 -3.42
CA LEU A 92 -4.88 0.94 -2.28
C LEU A 92 -5.49 0.45 -0.98
N VAL A 93 -6.80 0.65 -0.79
CA VAL A 93 -7.53 0.19 0.39
C VAL A 93 -7.35 -1.31 0.59
N GLY A 94 -7.53 -2.12 -0.47
CA GLY A 94 -7.32 -3.57 -0.40
C GLY A 94 -5.90 -3.96 0.04
N GLY A 95 -4.87 -3.29 -0.50
CA GLY A 95 -3.48 -3.54 -0.13
C GLY A 95 -3.19 -3.21 1.34
N TYR A 96 -3.65 -2.06 1.84
CA TYR A 96 -3.47 -1.69 3.25
C TYR A 96 -4.33 -2.53 4.19
N ALA A 97 -5.53 -2.94 3.76
CA ALA A 97 -6.38 -3.84 4.52
C ALA A 97 -5.74 -5.23 4.66
N LEU A 98 -5.07 -5.75 3.62
CA LEU A 98 -4.33 -7.00 3.77
C LEU A 98 -3.16 -6.85 4.75
N ASP A 99 -2.39 -5.77 4.65
CA ASP A 99 -1.29 -5.51 5.58
C ASP A 99 -1.79 -5.49 7.02
N ALA A 100 -2.92 -4.83 7.26
CA ALA A 100 -3.62 -4.88 8.53
C ALA A 100 -3.98 -6.31 8.93
N LEU A 101 -4.65 -7.08 8.08
CA LEU A 101 -5.05 -8.45 8.43
C LEU A 101 -3.87 -9.41 8.64
N THR A 102 -2.65 -9.07 8.22
CA THR A 102 -1.48 -9.97 8.24
C THR A 102 -0.52 -9.65 9.38
N HIS A 103 -0.35 -8.38 9.71
CA HIS A 103 0.64 -7.91 10.69
C HIS A 103 0.02 -7.28 11.95
N CYS A 104 -1.30 -7.29 12.06
CA CYS A 104 -2.01 -6.72 13.20
C CYS A 104 -2.01 -7.67 14.39
N ASP A 105 -1.52 -7.15 15.51
CA ASP A 105 -1.80 -7.69 16.84
C ASP A 105 -3.15 -7.11 17.29
N ASP A 106 -4.15 -7.97 17.46
CA ASP A 106 -5.52 -7.60 17.84
C ASP A 106 -5.59 -6.87 19.20
N HIS A 107 -4.52 -6.92 20.00
CA HIS A 107 -4.45 -6.32 21.32
C HIS A 107 -3.96 -4.86 21.34
N ALA A 108 -3.38 -4.36 20.24
CA ALA A 108 -2.79 -3.02 20.20
C ALA A 108 -3.67 -2.04 19.38
N ARG A 109 -4.71 -1.48 20.00
CA ARG A 109 -5.47 -0.36 19.43
C ARG A 109 -4.95 0.97 19.96
N ASP A 110 -3.89 1.48 19.32
CA ASP A 110 -3.46 2.85 19.59
C ASP A 110 -4.46 3.84 18.98
N ASN A 111 -4.60 5.01 19.61
CA ASN A 111 -5.38 6.10 19.05
C ASN A 111 -4.70 6.62 17.76
N ALA A 112 -5.50 6.89 16.73
CA ALA A 112 -5.06 7.53 15.50
C ALA A 112 -4.75 9.01 15.74
N LEU A 113 -3.53 9.31 16.17
CA LEU A 113 -3.11 10.68 16.50
C LEU A 113 -2.62 11.42 15.26
N LYS A 114 -3.14 12.64 15.04
CA LYS A 114 -2.68 13.57 13.99
C LYS A 114 -1.17 13.80 14.04
N SER A 115 -0.57 13.80 15.24
CA SER A 115 0.87 13.95 15.44
C SER A 115 1.70 12.84 14.75
N GLN A 116 1.16 11.62 14.64
CA GLN A 116 1.84 10.54 13.92
C GLN A 116 1.91 10.82 12.42
N VAL A 117 0.81 11.31 11.85
CA VAL A 117 0.73 11.71 10.44
C VAL A 117 1.68 12.88 10.16
N THR A 118 1.66 13.91 11.00
CA THR A 118 2.57 15.06 10.87
C THR A 118 4.03 14.62 10.87
N ARG A 119 4.44 13.75 11.80
CA ARG A 119 5.81 13.24 11.88
C ARG A 119 6.20 12.40 10.67
N PHE A 120 5.27 11.62 10.13
CA PHE A 120 5.49 10.85 8.91
C PHE A 120 5.72 11.76 7.70
N ILE A 121 4.86 12.78 7.51
CA ILE A 121 5.04 13.78 6.45
C ILE A 121 6.38 14.52 6.59
N SER A 122 6.76 14.92 7.80
CA SER A 122 8.07 15.55 8.03
C SER A 122 9.22 14.64 7.67
N SER A 123 9.13 13.34 8.00
CA SER A 123 10.14 12.35 7.64
C SER A 123 10.25 12.13 6.13
N ALA A 124 9.12 12.17 5.42
CA ALA A 124 9.07 12.08 3.96
C ALA A 124 9.69 13.30 3.30
N LYS A 125 9.42 14.52 3.80
CA LYS A 125 10.02 15.77 3.30
C LYS A 125 11.53 15.84 3.49
N SER A 126 12.05 15.21 4.54
CA SER A 126 13.49 15.16 4.83
C SER A 126 14.21 13.94 4.25
N ALA A 127 13.49 13.09 3.49
CA ALA A 127 14.08 11.88 2.91
C ALA A 127 15.08 12.24 1.81
N SER A 128 16.16 11.48 1.69
CA SER A 128 17.02 11.60 0.53
C SER A 128 16.32 11.00 -0.68
N SER A 129 16.56 11.60 -1.86
CA SER A 129 16.08 11.09 -3.14
C SER A 129 17.26 10.62 -3.97
N LYS A 130 17.13 9.44 -4.59
CA LYS A 130 18.05 8.94 -5.62
C LYS A 130 17.29 8.74 -6.91
N GLU A 131 17.74 9.39 -7.97
CA GLU A 131 17.14 9.27 -9.28
C GLU A 131 17.69 8.07 -10.05
N HIS A 132 16.81 7.38 -10.75
CA HIS A 132 17.14 6.30 -11.66
C HIS A 132 16.39 6.53 -12.97
N PRO A 133 17.03 6.29 -14.14
CA PRO A 133 16.31 6.25 -15.40
C PRO A 133 15.16 5.25 -15.31
N SER A 134 13.96 5.68 -15.67
CA SER A 134 12.83 4.75 -15.73
C SER A 134 12.96 3.84 -16.94
N VAL A 135 12.33 2.65 -16.88
CA VAL A 135 12.23 1.72 -18.01
C VAL A 135 11.28 2.28 -19.11
N GLY A 136 10.50 3.31 -18.77
CA GLY A 136 9.62 4.05 -19.67
C GLY A 136 9.88 5.56 -19.60
N LEU A 137 8.86 6.37 -19.86
CA LEU A 137 8.96 7.83 -19.77
C LEU A 137 9.07 8.30 -18.31
N GLY A 138 9.96 9.24 -18.07
CA GLY A 138 10.16 9.88 -16.76
C GLY A 138 11.36 9.35 -15.98
N VAL A 139 11.44 9.76 -14.72
CA VAL A 139 12.51 9.47 -13.77
C VAL A 139 11.91 8.80 -12.54
N ASP A 140 12.48 7.66 -12.17
CA ASP A 140 12.13 6.95 -10.94
C ASP A 140 12.99 7.48 -9.79
N CYS A 141 12.38 8.22 -8.87
CA CYS A 141 13.01 8.72 -7.65
C CYS A 141 12.81 7.71 -6.52
N ARG A 142 13.88 7.28 -5.85
CA ARG A 142 13.83 6.45 -4.64
C ARG A 142 14.00 7.33 -3.41
N LEU A 143 13.00 7.30 -2.55
CA LEU A 143 12.95 8.10 -1.32
C LEU A 143 13.36 7.22 -0.15
N GLU A 144 14.31 7.67 0.66
CA GLU A 144 14.75 6.91 1.82
C GLU A 144 15.12 7.80 3.01
N SER A 145 14.70 7.39 4.20
CA SER A 145 15.19 7.92 5.46
C SER A 145 15.34 6.80 6.49
N ARG A 146 15.64 7.14 7.74
CA ARG A 146 15.65 6.15 8.83
C ARG A 146 14.26 5.57 9.11
N SER A 147 13.19 6.33 8.86
CA SER A 147 11.83 5.99 9.24
C SER A 147 10.89 5.70 8.06
N ILE A 148 11.32 5.99 6.83
CA ILE A 148 10.50 5.78 5.63
C ILE A 148 11.32 5.19 4.47
N ILE A 149 10.61 4.51 3.58
CA ILE A 149 11.08 4.14 2.24
C ILE A 149 9.97 4.47 1.24
N GLY A 150 10.29 4.87 0.04
CA GLY A 150 9.29 5.18 -0.97
C GLY A 150 9.87 5.32 -2.37
N PHE A 151 9.00 5.65 -3.29
CA PHE A 151 9.37 6.06 -4.63
C PHE A 151 8.44 7.14 -5.16
N ALA A 152 8.92 7.89 -6.14
CA ALA A 152 8.10 8.77 -6.96
C ALA A 152 8.45 8.57 -8.43
N LEU A 153 7.45 8.59 -9.29
CA LEU A 153 7.61 8.70 -10.74
C LEU A 153 7.43 10.17 -11.13
N VAL A 154 8.46 10.75 -11.74
CA VAL A 154 8.48 12.16 -12.16
C VAL A 154 8.54 12.23 -13.68
N LEU A 155 7.68 13.05 -14.28
CA LEU A 155 7.68 13.34 -15.72
C LEU A 155 7.51 14.84 -15.90
N ASP A 156 8.38 15.47 -16.68
CA ASP A 156 8.38 16.92 -16.93
C ASP A 156 8.26 17.75 -15.63
N ASP A 157 9.13 17.46 -14.66
CA ASP A 157 9.16 18.08 -13.32
C ASP A 157 7.88 17.93 -12.48
N LYS A 158 6.96 17.02 -12.88
CA LYS A 158 5.71 16.76 -12.17
C LYS A 158 5.70 15.34 -11.60
N VAL A 159 5.32 15.24 -10.34
CA VAL A 159 5.10 13.94 -9.67
C VAL A 159 3.82 13.32 -10.21
N ILE A 160 3.96 12.21 -10.93
CA ILE A 160 2.85 11.44 -11.51
C ILE A 160 2.27 10.48 -10.48
N HIS A 161 3.14 9.83 -9.71
CA HIS A 161 2.78 8.93 -8.61
C HIS A 161 3.87 8.99 -7.56
N ILE A 162 3.49 9.02 -6.29
CA ILE A 162 4.37 8.87 -5.14
C ILE A 162 3.77 7.86 -4.18
N SER A 163 4.62 6.97 -3.67
CA SER A 163 4.25 5.96 -2.69
C SER A 163 5.31 5.92 -1.60
N ILE A 164 4.92 6.08 -0.33
CA ILE A 164 5.85 6.12 0.81
C ILE A 164 5.31 5.22 1.90
N PHE A 165 6.17 4.37 2.43
CA PHE A 165 5.85 3.43 3.51
C PHE A 165 6.69 3.77 4.73
N LYS A 166 6.10 3.55 5.90
CA LYS A 166 6.85 3.61 7.14
C LYS A 166 7.75 2.38 7.23
N LYS A 167 9.03 2.57 7.55
CA LYS A 167 9.92 1.46 7.90
C LYS A 167 9.48 0.89 9.24
N THR A 168 9.24 -0.41 9.29
CA THR A 168 9.17 -1.14 10.57
C THR A 168 10.57 -1.13 11.17
N GLY A 169 10.72 -0.46 12.32
CA GLY A 169 12.01 -0.47 13.02
C GLY A 169 12.37 -1.91 13.41
N ASN A 170 13.60 -2.34 13.12
CA ASN A 170 14.14 -3.55 13.72
C ASN A 170 14.17 -3.35 15.25
N GLY A 171 13.19 -3.93 15.94
CA GLY A 171 13.11 -3.96 17.40
C GLY A 171 12.36 -5.22 17.81
N GLY A 172 13.11 -6.32 17.97
CA GLY A 172 12.58 -7.59 18.50
C GLY A 172 13.24 -8.81 17.86
N THR A 173 14.16 -9.43 18.59
CA THR A 173 14.73 -10.76 18.34
C THR A 173 13.64 -11.81 18.10
N MET A 174 13.69 -12.52 16.95
CA MET A 174 13.07 -13.84 16.80
C MET A 174 14.19 -14.84 16.45
N GLY A 175 14.32 -15.86 17.29
CA GLY A 175 15.48 -16.71 17.41
C GLY A 175 15.92 -17.38 16.11
N ARG A 176 17.25 -17.39 15.91
CA ARG A 176 17.93 -18.46 15.19
C ARG A 176 17.60 -19.78 15.91
N ASN A 177 16.58 -20.49 15.47
CA ASN A 177 16.56 -21.93 15.65
C ASN A 177 17.58 -22.51 14.68
N ARG A 178 18.82 -22.63 15.16
CA ARG A 178 19.72 -23.68 14.71
C ARG A 178 19.11 -24.99 15.17
N THR A 179 18.39 -25.67 14.30
CA THR A 179 18.21 -27.12 14.45
C THR A 179 19.44 -27.77 13.85
N SER A 180 20.42 -28.05 14.72
CA SER A 180 21.39 -29.10 14.46
C SER A 180 20.63 -30.42 14.45
N TYR A 181 20.62 -31.12 13.32
CA TYR A 181 20.45 -32.55 13.34
C TYR A 181 21.84 -33.17 13.50
N ALA A 182 21.96 -33.96 14.57
CA ALA A 182 23.03 -34.91 14.80
C ALA A 182 23.03 -35.99 13.71
#